data_AF-A0A9D5M119-F1
#
_entry.id   AF-A0A9D5M119-F1
#
_cell.length_a   1.000
_cell.length_b   1.000
_cell.length_c   1.000
_cell.angle_alpha   90.00
_cell.angle_beta   90.00
_cell.angle_gamma   90.00
#
_symmetry.space_group_name_H-M   'P 1'
#
loop_
_entity.id
_entity.type
_entity.pdbx_description
1 polymer ?
#
loop_
_entity_poly.entity_id
_entity_poly.type
_entity_poly.pdbx_seq_one_letter_code
_entity_poly.pdbx_strand_id
1 'polypeptide(L)'
;MRLGHLSLHLKIKDNIKYDILLYHYDKSVIDKIINVMAEVLTIDTPYYTIEKKQCPAELVRQRFLEIDYGKLEAFLLDFIMQNEKIHNAKAYMITSTMLCI
;
A
#
# COMPACT_ATOMS: atom_id res chain seq x y z
N MET A 1 -14.95 15.88 2.91
CA MET A 1 -14.86 15.83 1.43
C MET A 1 -14.74 14.37 0.98
N ARG A 2 -15.79 13.76 0.43
CA ARG A 2 -15.80 12.34 0.00
C ARG A 2 -15.36 12.11 -1.46
N LEU A 3 -15.33 13.16 -2.28
CA LEU A 3 -15.00 13.09 -3.71
C LEU A 3 -13.51 12.83 -4.00
N GLY A 4 -12.58 13.31 -3.17
CA GLY A 4 -11.15 13.09 -3.38
C GLY A 4 -10.70 11.63 -3.20
N HIS A 5 -11.38 10.87 -2.32
CA HIS A 5 -11.06 9.48 -2.02
C HIS A 5 -11.36 8.52 -3.19
N LEU A 6 -12.42 8.81 -3.97
CA LEU A 6 -12.83 7.97 -5.10
C LEU A 6 -11.88 8.13 -6.29
N SER A 7 -11.48 9.36 -6.61
CA SER A 7 -10.52 9.65 -7.67
C SER A 7 -9.14 9.05 -7.40
N LEU A 8 -8.72 9.03 -6.13
CA LEU A 8 -7.46 8.42 -5.73
C LEU A 8 -7.48 6.90 -5.89
N HIS A 9 -8.57 6.24 -5.49
CA HIS A 9 -8.75 4.80 -5.66
C HIS A 9 -8.66 4.38 -7.14
N LEU A 10 -9.26 5.15 -8.04
CA LEU A 10 -9.19 4.87 -9.48
C LEU A 10 -7.76 4.99 -10.00
N LYS A 11 -7.02 6.01 -9.57
CA LYS A 11 -5.63 6.22 -9.98
C LYS A 11 -4.68 5.13 -9.45
N ILE A 12 -4.88 4.70 -8.21
CA ILE A 12 -4.12 3.57 -7.64
C ILE A 12 -4.43 2.29 -8.42
N LYS A 13 -5.72 2.00 -8.67
CA LYS A 13 -6.15 0.78 -9.39
C LYS A 13 -5.60 0.71 -10.81
N ASP A 14 -5.53 1.85 -11.51
CA ASP A 14 -4.93 1.93 -12.85
C ASP A 14 -3.41 1.69 -12.82
N ASN A 15 -2.68 2.39 -11.93
CA ASN A 15 -1.23 2.26 -11.78
C ASN A 15 -0.75 0.82 -11.50
N ILE A 16 -1.54 0.07 -10.73
CA ILE A 16 -1.20 -1.30 -10.31
C ILE A 16 -1.79 -2.37 -11.22
N LYS A 17 -2.54 -2.00 -12.27
CA LYS A 17 -3.28 -2.93 -13.14
C LYS A 17 -4.15 -3.90 -12.33
N TYR A 18 -5.04 -3.35 -11.51
CA TYR A 18 -5.88 -4.10 -10.55
C TYR A 18 -6.62 -5.29 -11.19
N ASP A 19 -7.15 -5.13 -12.40
CA ASP A 19 -7.86 -6.20 -13.12
C ASP A 19 -6.97 -7.42 -13.38
N ILE A 20 -5.66 -7.22 -13.62
CA ILE A 20 -4.70 -8.32 -13.85
C ILE A 20 -4.45 -9.07 -12.54
N LEU A 21 -4.31 -8.33 -11.42
CA LEU A 21 -4.07 -8.94 -10.10
C LEU A 21 -5.23 -9.82 -9.66
N LEU A 22 -6.48 -9.45 -9.98
CA LEU A 22 -7.67 -10.24 -9.65
C LEU A 22 -7.66 -11.65 -10.27
N TYR A 23 -6.94 -11.86 -11.37
CA TYR A 23 -6.81 -13.20 -11.96
C TYR A 23 -5.88 -14.11 -11.14
N HIS A 24 -4.93 -13.54 -10.41
CA HIS A 24 -3.84 -14.27 -9.76
C HIS A 24 -3.99 -14.33 -8.22
N TYR A 25 -4.70 -13.37 -7.62
CA TYR A 25 -4.83 -13.23 -6.17
C TYR A 25 -6.28 -13.06 -5.74
N ASP A 26 -6.58 -13.44 -4.49
CA ASP A 26 -7.92 -13.27 -3.92
C ASP A 26 -8.29 -11.79 -3.83
N LYS A 27 -9.48 -11.45 -4.32
CA LYS A 27 -10.01 -10.08 -4.32
C LYS A 27 -9.95 -9.46 -2.93
N SER A 28 -10.24 -10.21 -1.87
CA SER A 28 -10.27 -9.70 -0.49
C SER A 28 -8.89 -9.26 -0.03
N VAL A 29 -7.84 -9.98 -0.46
CA VAL A 29 -6.45 -9.62 -0.17
C VAL A 29 -6.08 -8.34 -0.91
N ILE A 30 -6.39 -8.25 -2.21
CA ILE A 30 -6.09 -7.06 -3.00
C ILE A 30 -6.84 -5.84 -2.45
N ASP A 31 -8.15 -5.95 -2.17
CA ASP A 31 -8.94 -4.86 -1.60
C ASP A 31 -8.38 -4.37 -0.26
N LYS A 32 -7.92 -5.29 0.60
CA LYS A 32 -7.27 -4.95 1.87
C LYS A 32 -6.02 -4.10 1.65
N ILE A 33 -5.18 -4.45 0.67
CA ILE A 33 -3.97 -3.69 0.36
C ILE A 33 -4.29 -2.33 -0.25
N ILE A 34 -5.28 -2.26 -1.13
CA ILE A 34 -5.72 -0.99 -1.71
C ILE A 34 -6.26 -0.05 -0.64
N ASN A 35 -7.02 -0.57 0.32
CA ASN A 35 -7.49 0.22 1.44
C ASN A 35 -6.32 0.77 2.27
N VAL A 36 -5.29 -0.03 2.52
CA VAL A 36 -4.06 0.43 3.20
C VAL A 36 -3.36 1.53 2.41
N MET A 37 -3.20 1.38 1.09
CA MET A 37 -2.59 2.41 0.24
C MET A 37 -3.40 3.71 0.28
N ALA A 38 -4.73 3.62 0.16
CA ALA A 38 -5.62 4.76 0.23
C ALA A 38 -5.53 5.46 1.59
N GLU A 39 -5.49 4.71 2.69
CA GLU A 39 -5.28 5.27 4.02
C GLU A 39 -3.96 6.02 4.14
N VAL A 40 -2.85 5.46 3.64
CA VAL A 40 -1.52 6.11 3.69
C VAL A 40 -1.52 7.41 2.88
N LEU A 41 -2.16 7.41 1.71
CA LEU A 41 -2.19 8.57 0.83
C LEU A 41 -3.14 9.66 1.30
N THR A 42 -4.13 9.35 2.14
CA THR A 42 -5.18 10.30 2.56
C THR A 42 -5.10 10.76 4.02
N ILE A 43 -4.41 10.02 4.89
CA ILE A 43 -4.31 10.38 6.30
C ILE A 43 -3.55 11.69 6.47
N ASP A 44 -4.13 12.60 7.26
CA ASP A 44 -3.52 13.90 7.60
C ASP A 44 -2.61 13.73 8.82
N THR A 45 -1.35 13.35 8.55
CA THR A 45 -0.28 13.25 9.56
C THR A 45 1.00 13.86 9.01
N PRO A 46 1.83 14.52 9.83
CA PRO A 46 3.12 15.04 9.40
C PRO A 46 4.21 13.94 9.31
N TYR A 47 4.10 12.87 10.11
CA TYR A 47 5.11 11.80 10.16
C TYR A 47 4.48 10.41 10.36
N TYR A 48 5.20 9.37 9.91
CA TYR A 48 4.98 7.97 10.28
C TYR A 48 6.14 7.47 11.13
N THR A 49 5.85 6.61 12.10
CA THR A 49 6.88 5.90 12.86
C THR A 49 7.09 4.51 12.25
N ILE A 50 8.29 4.26 11.72
CA ILE A 50 8.68 3.01 11.05
C ILE A 50 9.94 2.51 11.75
N GLU A 51 9.93 1.30 12.33
CA GLU A 51 11.08 0.74 13.06
C GLU A 51 11.71 1.73 14.07
N LYS A 52 10.87 2.47 14.81
CA LYS A 52 11.25 3.52 15.78
C LYS A 52 11.90 4.78 15.18
N LYS A 53 11.96 4.91 13.85
CA LYS A 53 12.38 6.14 13.15
C LYS A 53 11.17 6.92 12.66
N GLN A 54 11.24 8.25 12.73
CA GLN A 54 10.20 9.11 12.16
C GLN A 54 10.53 9.43 10.70
N CYS A 55 9.58 9.12 9.81
CA CYS A 55 9.68 9.41 8.39
C CYS A 55 8.62 10.46 8.00
N PRO A 56 8.97 11.50 7.23
CA PRO A 56 8.00 12.50 6.76
C PRO A 56 6.87 11.83 5.98
N ALA A 57 5.64 12.22 6.28
CA ALA A 57 4.48 11.64 5.61
C ALA A 57 4.48 11.90 4.11
N GLU A 58 4.98 13.05 3.65
CA GLU A 58 5.13 13.36 2.24
C GLU A 58 6.03 12.36 1.50
N LEU A 59 7.17 12.00 2.11
CA LEU A 59 8.09 11.00 1.54
C LEU A 59 7.41 9.64 1.43
N VAL A 60 6.70 9.22 2.49
CA VAL A 60 5.94 7.95 2.47
C VAL A 60 4.89 7.98 1.36
N ARG A 61 4.13 9.07 1.22
CA ARG A 61 3.13 9.21 0.15
C ARG A 61 3.75 9.16 -1.24
N GLN A 62 4.87 9.86 -1.47
CA GLN A 62 5.59 9.80 -2.76
C GLN A 62 5.98 8.38 -3.11
N ARG A 63 6.55 7.62 -2.16
CA ARG A 63 6.91 6.22 -2.38
C ARG A 63 5.72 5.33 -2.74
N PHE A 64 4.58 5.55 -2.08
CA PHE A 64 3.35 4.82 -2.39
C PHE A 64 2.78 5.15 -3.77
N LEU A 65 2.98 6.38 -4.28
CA LEU A 65 2.59 6.75 -5.65
C LEU A 65 3.49 6.12 -6.72
N GLU A 66 4.71 5.75 -6.38
CA GLU A 66 5.66 5.04 -7.26
C GLU A 66 5.44 3.52 -7.32
N ILE A 67 4.45 2.98 -6.60
CA ILE A 67 4.11 1.55 -6.63
C ILE A 67 3.38 1.24 -7.94
N ASP A 68 4.03 0.42 -8.77
CA ASP A 68 3.43 -0.18 -9.96
C ASP A 68 3.06 -1.65 -9.70
N TYR A 69 2.47 -2.29 -10.71
CA TYR A 69 2.12 -3.71 -10.69
C TYR A 69 3.24 -4.61 -10.14
N GLY A 70 4.48 -4.49 -10.63
CA GLY A 70 5.57 -5.39 -10.26
C GLY A 70 5.97 -5.29 -8.79
N LYS A 71 6.03 -4.06 -8.25
CA LYS A 71 6.30 -3.82 -6.83
C LYS A 71 5.17 -4.35 -5.96
N LEU A 72 3.92 -4.14 -6.38
CA LEU A 72 2.77 -4.64 -5.64
C LEU A 72 2.69 -6.17 -5.68
N GLU A 73 2.97 -6.79 -6.82
CA GLU A 73 2.99 -8.24 -6.98
C GLU A 73 4.05 -8.87 -6.08
N ALA A 74 5.28 -8.33 -6.08
CA ALA A 74 6.34 -8.80 -5.18
C ALA A 74 5.93 -8.70 -3.70
N PHE A 75 5.30 -7.58 -3.32
CA PHE A 75 4.76 -7.42 -1.98
C PHE A 75 3.64 -8.43 -1.67
N LEU A 76 2.72 -8.68 -2.60
CA LEU A 76 1.61 -9.62 -2.41
C LEU A 76 2.10 -11.06 -2.24
N LEU A 77 3.09 -11.49 -3.01
CA LEU A 77 3.71 -12.81 -2.87
C LEU A 77 4.28 -12.99 -1.47
N ASP A 78 5.08 -12.03 -1.02
CA ASP A 78 5.70 -12.07 0.31
C ASP A 78 4.65 -11.95 1.44
N PHE A 79 3.66 -11.07 1.28
CA PHE A 79 2.56 -10.91 2.20
C PHE A 79 1.78 -12.23 2.36
N ILE A 80 1.44 -12.92 1.28
CA ILE A 80 0.75 -14.22 1.29
C ILE A 80 1.59 -15.28 1.99
N MET A 81 2.89 -15.35 1.72
CA MET A 81 3.79 -16.29 2.39
C MET A 81 3.90 -16.04 3.91
N GLN A 82 3.73 -14.80 4.35
CA GLN A 82 3.89 -14.39 5.75
C GLN A 82 2.55 -14.07 6.46
N ASN A 83 1.40 -14.30 5.81
CA ASN A 83 0.09 -13.77 6.26
C ASN A 83 -0.31 -14.23 7.68
N GLU A 84 0.09 -15.43 8.10
CA GLU A 84 -0.17 -15.94 9.46
C GLU A 84 0.56 -15.14 10.56
N LYS A 85 1.63 -14.42 10.21
CA LYS A 85 2.45 -13.64 11.15
C LYS A 85 2.15 -12.14 11.10
N ILE A 86 1.54 -11.65 10.02
CA ILE A 86 1.31 -10.22 9.80
C ILE A 86 -0.02 -9.79 10.42
N HIS A 87 0.04 -9.25 11.63
CA HIS A 87 -1.12 -8.76 12.37
C HIS A 87 -1.55 -7.35 11.92
N ASN A 88 -0.63 -6.59 11.32
CA ASN A 88 -0.87 -5.21 10.87
C ASN A 88 -0.35 -5.02 9.43
N ALA A 89 -1.25 -5.17 8.45
CA ALA A 89 -0.94 -5.03 7.03
C ALA A 89 -0.42 -3.62 6.67
N LYS A 90 -0.90 -2.57 7.35
CA LYS A 90 -0.47 -1.19 7.12
C LYS A 90 0.98 -0.97 7.54
N ALA A 91 1.30 -1.38 8.76
CA ALA A 91 2.68 -1.30 9.25
C ALA A 91 3.62 -2.12 8.35
N TYR A 92 3.21 -3.34 7.97
CA TYR A 92 4.01 -4.18 7.10
C TYR A 92 4.29 -3.56 5.73
N MET A 93 3.25 -3.02 5.08
CA MET A 93 3.38 -2.40 3.76
C MET A 93 4.24 -1.14 3.80
N ILE A 94 4.07 -0.29 4.81
CA ILE A 94 4.90 0.90 4.98
C ILE A 94 6.36 0.50 5.20
N THR A 95 6.61 -0.45 6.11
CA THR A 95 7.95 -0.96 6.39
C THR A 95 8.60 -1.55 5.14
N SER A 96 7.93 -2.47 4.43
CA SER A 96 8.44 -3.09 3.20
C SER A 96 8.75 -2.07 2.11
N THR A 97 7.86 -1.08 1.91
CA THR A 97 8.05 -0.02 0.91
C THR A 97 9.22 0.92 1.26
N MET A 98 9.48 1.13 2.56
CA MET A 98 10.47 2.11 3.04
C MET A 98 11.84 1.51 3.37
N LEU A 99 11.95 0.19 3.59
CA LEU A 99 13.21 -0.52 3.91
C LEU A 99 13.99 -1.02 2.69
N CYS A 100 13.52 -0.81 1.46
CA CYS A 100 14.29 -1.08 0.24
C CYS A 100 15.44 -0.07 -0.03
N ILE A 101 16.07 0.48 1.02
CA ILE A 101 17.21 1.41 0.94
C ILE A 101 18.37 0.89 1.79
#